data_AF-A0A920YH92-F1
#
_entry.id   AF-A0A920YH92-F1
#
_cell.length_a   1.000
_cell.length_b   1.000
_cell.length_c   1.000
_cell.angle_alpha   90.00
_cell.angle_beta   90.00
_cell.angle_gamma   90.00
#
_symmetry.space_group_name_H-M   'P 1'
#
loop_
_entity.id
_entity.type
_entity.pdbx_description
1 polymer ?
#
loop_
_entity_poly.entity_id
_entity_poly.type
_entity_poly.pdbx_seq_one_letter_code
_entity_poly.pdbx_strand_id
1 'polypeptide(L)' 'TVEDEIAFGLENLCLPRPEIGARLEETLELLGIEGWREAITSRLSAGQKQLLAIPATLAMKPQVLVLDEPLSDLLR' A
#
# COMPACT_ATOMS: atom_id res chain seq x y z
N THR A 1 5.81 3.44 8.60
CA THR A 1 6.43 2.28 7.91
C THR A 1 5.56 1.91 6.71
N VAL A 2 5.93 0.91 5.93
CA VAL A 2 5.08 0.40 4.84
C VAL A 2 3.74 -0.10 5.38
N GLU A 3 3.74 -0.79 6.51
CA GLU A 3 2.50 -1.18 7.18
C GLU A 3 1.65 0.04 7.58
N ASP A 4 2.25 1.11 8.14
CA ASP A 4 1.49 2.30 8.54
C ASP A 4 0.83 2.97 7.32
N GLU A 5 1.52 3.00 6.18
CA GLU A 5 0.99 3.61 4.95
C GLU A 5 -0.25 2.86 4.44
N ILE A 6 -0.19 1.52 4.44
CA ILE A 6 -1.32 0.68 4.01
C ILE A 6 -2.46 0.76 5.05
N ALA A 7 -2.12 0.68 6.34
CA ALA A 7 -3.10 0.73 7.43
C ALA A 7 -3.82 2.08 7.49
N PHE A 8 -3.13 3.18 7.18
CA PHE A 8 -3.70 4.53 7.21
C PHE A 8 -4.97 4.66 6.34
N GLY A 9 -4.95 4.12 5.12
CA GLY A 9 -6.14 4.11 4.26
C GLY A 9 -7.30 3.31 4.86
N LEU A 10 -7.01 2.18 5.49
CA LEU A 10 -7.99 1.30 6.12
C LEU A 10 -8.59 1.88 7.41
N GLU A 11 -7.78 2.60 8.20
CA GLU A 11 -8.20 3.34 9.38
C GLU A 11 -9.15 4.49 9.03
N ASN A 12 -8.86 5.20 7.93
CA ASN A 12 -9.73 6.26 7.42
C ASN A 12 -11.11 5.75 6.96
N LEU A 13 -11.23 4.46 6.66
CA LEU A 13 -12.51 3.78 6.39
C LEU A 13 -13.21 3.28 7.67
N CYS A 14 -12.65 3.55 8.85
CA CYS A 14 -13.15 3.11 10.15
C CYS A 14 -13.34 1.58 10.26
N LEU A 15 -12.46 0.80 9.60
CA LEU A 15 -12.54 -0.65 9.65
C LEU A 15 -12.13 -1.20 11.03
N PRO A 16 -12.72 -2.32 11.49
CA PRO A 16 -12.27 -2.99 12.70
C PRO A 16 -10.81 -3.44 12.61
N ARG A 17 -10.05 -3.34 13.70
CA ARG A 17 -8.63 -3.76 13.76
C ARG A 17 -8.35 -5.16 13.17
N PRO A 18 -9.16 -6.21 13.43
CA PRO A 18 -8.95 -7.51 12.82
C PRO A 18 -9.03 -7.48 11.29
N GLU A 19 -9.92 -6.65 10.73
CA GLU A 19 -10.07 -6.51 9.29
C GLU A 19 -8.91 -5.70 8.69
N ILE A 20 -8.43 -4.66 9.38
CA ILE A 20 -7.23 -3.92 8.97
C ILE A 20 -6.03 -4.87 8.87
N GLY A 21 -5.81 -5.69 9.90
CA GLY A 21 -4.74 -6.69 9.91
C GLY A 21 -4.87 -7.66 8.74
N ALA A 22 -6.05 -8.26 8.54
CA ALA A 22 -6.26 -9.21 7.43
C ALA A 22 -6.01 -8.59 6.05
N ARG A 23 -6.47 -7.36 5.82
CA ARG A 23 -6.26 -6.65 4.55
C ARG A 23 -4.81 -6.22 4.35
N LEU A 24 -4.11 -5.85 5.43
CA LEU A 24 -2.68 -5.57 5.39
C LEU A 24 -1.89 -6.81 4.94
N GLU A 25 -2.14 -7.97 5.57
CA GLU A 25 -1.50 -9.24 5.17
C GLU A 25 -1.78 -9.58 3.70
N GLU A 26 -3.06 -9.57 3.30
CA GLU A 26 -3.48 -9.83 1.91
C GLU A 26 -2.75 -8.92 0.91
N THR A 27 -2.56 -7.65 1.27
CA THR A 27 -1.93 -6.64 0.41
C THR A 27 -0.42 -6.87 0.29
N LEU A 28 0.25 -7.21 1.40
CA LEU A 28 1.69 -7.48 1.40
C LEU A 28 2.03 -8.74 0.61
N GLU A 29 1.22 -9.80 0.78
CA GLU A 29 1.37 -11.07 0.06
C GLU A 29 1.09 -10.91 -1.44
N LEU A 30 0.02 -10.21 -1.81
CA LEU A 30 -0.37 -10.03 -3.21
C LEU A 30 0.72 -9.34 -4.06
N LEU A 31 1.58 -8.55 -3.42
CA LEU A 31 2.68 -7.86 -4.07
C LEU A 31 4.06 -8.46 -3.83
N GLY A 32 4.19 -9.47 -2.97
CA GLY A 32 5.49 -10.04 -2.60
C GLY A 32 6.43 -9.02 -1.91
N ILE A 33 5.86 -8.12 -1.10
CA ILE A 33 6.61 -7.07 -0.37
C ILE A 33 6.55 -7.28 1.15
N GLU A 34 6.34 -8.50 1.61
CA GLU A 34 6.24 -8.86 3.03
C GLU A 34 7.51 -8.44 3.80
N GLY A 35 8.68 -8.57 3.16
CA GLY A 35 9.97 -8.13 3.70
C GLY A 35 10.12 -6.61 3.84
N TRP A 36 9.18 -5.82 3.30
CA TRP A 36 9.18 -4.36 3.42
C TRP A 36 8.28 -3.85 4.54
N ARG A 37 7.54 -4.72 5.26
CA ARG A 37 6.56 -4.32 6.29
C ARG A 37 7.06 -3.18 7.19
N GLU A 38 8.23 -3.36 7.79
CA GLU A 38 8.82 -2.41 8.74
C GLU A 38 9.69 -1.33 8.06
N ALA A 39 9.80 -1.35 6.74
CA ALA A 39 10.60 -0.38 6.00
C ALA A 39 10.04 1.03 6.21
N ILE A 40 10.96 1.99 6.39
CA ILE A 40 10.61 3.40 6.55
C ILE A 40 10.32 3.98 5.17
N THR A 41 9.08 4.43 4.94
CA THR A 41 8.61 4.94 3.64
C THR A 41 9.45 6.10 3.10
N SER A 42 9.99 6.96 3.97
CA SER A 42 10.88 8.05 3.57
C SER A 42 12.20 7.59 2.95
N ARG A 43 12.65 6.37 3.24
CA ARG A 43 13.87 5.74 2.69
C ARG A 43 13.64 4.98 1.38
N LEU A 44 12.39 4.83 0.95
CA LEU A 44 12.06 4.22 -0.33
C LEU A 44 12.45 5.14 -1.48
N SER A 45 12.92 4.56 -2.59
CA SER A 45 13.11 5.27 -3.85
C SER A 45 11.78 5.82 -4.37
N ALA A 46 11.82 6.75 -5.33
CA ALA A 46 10.60 7.27 -5.96
C ALA A 46 9.75 6.13 -6.57
N GLY A 47 10.37 5.23 -7.33
CA GLY A 47 9.68 4.06 -7.90
C GLY A 47 9.12 3.11 -6.84
N GLN A 48 9.82 2.91 -5.71
CA GLN A 48 9.29 2.12 -4.59
C GLN A 48 8.09 2.79 -3.89
N LYS A 49 8.09 4.13 -3.77
CA LYS A 49 6.95 4.88 -3.23
C LYS A 49 5.75 4.79 -4.16
N GLN A 50 5.95 4.88 -5.47
CA GLN A 50 4.89 4.65 -6.46
C GLN A 50 4.35 3.22 -6.37
N LEU A 51 5.24 2.23 -6.29
CA LEU A 51 4.86 0.83 -6.12
C LEU A 51 4.06 0.60 -4.83
N LEU A 52 4.32 1.35 -3.76
CA LEU A 52 3.57 1.30 -2.49
C LEU A 52 2.22 2.04 -2.54
N ALA A 53 2.09 3.10 -3.34
CA ALA A 53 0.83 3.86 -3.42
C ALA A 53 -0.32 3.04 -4.02
N ILE A 54 -0.01 2.20 -5.01
CA ILE A 54 -0.98 1.30 -5.67
C ILE A 54 -1.61 0.30 -4.67
N PRO A 55 -0.86 -0.55 -3.94
CA PRO A 55 -1.40 -1.50 -2.97
C PRO A 55 -2.10 -0.85 -1.80
N ALA A 56 -1.57 0.25 -1.27
CA ALA A 56 -2.24 0.99 -0.21
C ALA A 56 -3.64 1.42 -0.65
N THR A 57 -3.79 1.79 -1.94
CA THR A 57 -5.08 2.09 -2.53
C THR A 57 -5.94 0.85 -2.77
N LEU A 58 -5.36 -0.26 -3.25
CA LEU A 58 -6.08 -1.52 -3.48
C LEU A 58 -6.58 -2.17 -2.17
N ALA A 59 -5.85 -2.03 -1.07
CA ALA A 59 -6.23 -2.55 0.26
C ALA A 59 -7.59 -2.00 0.71
N MET A 60 -7.89 -0.75 0.34
CA MET A 60 -9.19 -0.11 0.61
C MET A 60 -10.35 -0.77 -0.13
N LYS A 61 -10.08 -1.64 -1.12
CA LYS A 61 -11.06 -2.29 -2.00
C LYS A 61 -12.02 -1.27 -2.65
N PRO A 62 -11.49 -0.23 -3.34
CA PRO A 62 -12.33 0.76 -3.99
C PRO A 62 -13.15 0.14 -5.13
N GLN A 63 -14.36 0.65 -5.36
CA GLN A 63 -15.18 0.22 -6.50
C GLN A 63 -14.62 0.69 -7.84
N VAL A 64 -13.92 1.82 -7.84
CA VAL A 64 -13.29 2.42 -9.01
C VAL A 64 -11.89 2.88 -8.61
N LEU A 65 -10.88 2.48 -9.38
CA LEU A 65 -9.51 2.92 -9.24
C LEU A 65 -9.14 3.78 -10.45
N VAL A 66 -8.77 5.04 -10.20
CA VAL A 66 -8.25 5.95 -11.23
C VAL A 66 -6.75 6.08 -10.99
N LEU A 67 -5.97 5.78 -12.02
CA LEU A 67 -4.52 5.89 -12.00
C LEU A 67 -4.11 6.87 -13.09
N ASP A 68 -3.42 7.94 -12.71
CA ASP A 68 -2.78 8.85 -13.64
C ASP A 68 -1.28 8.56 -13.66
N GLU A 69 -0.77 8.08 -14.80
CA GLU A 69 0.63 7.75 -15.00
C GLU A 69 1.32 6.95 -13.85
N PRO A 70 0.72 5.86 -13.35
CA PRO A 70 1.14 5.20 -12.10
C PRO A 70 2.53 4.54 -12.14
N LEU A 71 3.14 4.42 -13.34
CA LEU A 71 4.40 3.70 -13.56
C LEU A 71 5.49 4.59 -14.19
N SER A 72 5.25 5.89 -14.38
CA SER A 72 6.15 6.77 -15.13
C SER A 72 7.55 6.91 -14.52
N ASP A 73 7.68 6.80 -13.18
CA ASP A 73 9.00 6.86 -12.50
C ASP A 73 9.50 5.49 -12.04
N LEU A 74 8.79 4.40 -12.37
CA LEU A 74 9.26 3.04 -12.07
C LEU A 74 10.34 2.57 -13.06
N LEU A 75 10.34 3.12 -14.28
CA LEU A 75 11.24 2.74 -15.38
C LEU A 75 12.37 3.75 -15.63
N ARG A 76 12.48 4.80 -14.81
CA ARG A 76 13.56 5.82 -14.88
C ARG A 76 14.64 5.55 -13.86
#